data_AF-A0A962V4N9-F1
#
_entry.id   AF-A0A962V4N9-F1
#
_cell.length_a   1.000
_cell.length_b   1.000
_cell.length_c   1.000
_cell.angle_alpha   90.00
_cell.angle_beta   90.00
_cell.angle_gamma   90.00
#
_symmetry.space_group_name_H-M   'P 1'
#
loop_
_entity.id
_entity.type
_entity.pdbx_description
1 polymer ?
#
loop_
_entity_poly.entity_id
_entity_poly.type
_entity_poly.pdbx_seq_one_letter_code
_entity_poly.pdbx_strand_id
1 'polypeptide(L)'
;ARVLAFQREYHAAFKRLYPDVPAIDLRLLRRADSAASTVGLKSGERLLFFTALACEPCQQVLGRLLKRIDEQSISGLDIYVVDTPTGRAGDESVRTWAQAQAIPAAAVQSRQVTLNHDNGLLARLAPEAKPPYVLRQSPGGHSVLPWSESVR
;
A
#
# COMPACT_ATOMS: atom_id res chain seq x y z
N ALA A 1 7.18 26.13 -1.69
CA ALA A 1 7.17 26.31 -3.17
C ALA A 1 8.23 25.51 -3.95
N ARG A 2 9.18 24.80 -3.30
CA ARG A 2 10.31 24.13 -3.97
C ARG A 2 9.92 22.90 -4.81
N VAL A 3 8.88 22.18 -4.40
CA VAL A 3 8.36 20.98 -5.10
C VAL A 3 7.77 21.34 -6.47
N LEU A 4 7.05 22.46 -6.56
CA LEU A 4 6.41 22.90 -7.80
C LEU A 4 7.43 23.39 -8.84
N ALA A 5 8.53 23.99 -8.39
CA ALA A 5 9.62 24.41 -9.28
C ALA A 5 10.31 23.19 -9.90
N PHE A 6 10.63 22.16 -9.10
CA PHE A 6 11.25 20.94 -9.59
C PHE A 6 10.37 20.21 -10.61
N GLN A 7 9.08 20.05 -10.32
CA GLN A 7 8.13 19.41 -11.23
C GLN A 7 8.04 20.12 -12.59
N ARG A 8 8.05 21.45 -12.58
CA ARG A 8 8.01 22.24 -13.80
C ARG A 8 9.26 22.04 -14.66
N GLU A 9 10.45 22.08 -14.07
CA GLU A 9 11.69 21.89 -14.83
C GLU A 9 11.80 20.46 -15.38
N TYR A 10 11.36 19.46 -14.60
CA TYR A 10 11.29 18.07 -15.05
C TYR A 10 10.34 17.89 -16.24
N HIS A 11 9.12 18.43 -16.15
CA HIS A 11 8.15 18.37 -17.26
C HIS A 11 8.65 19.12 -18.50
N ALA A 12 9.30 20.28 -18.32
CA ALA A 12 9.85 21.05 -19.42
C ALA A 12 10.97 20.29 -20.15
N ALA A 13 11.85 19.60 -19.40
CA ALA A 13 12.89 18.76 -19.97
C ALA A 13 12.31 17.55 -20.72
N PHE A 14 11.32 16.87 -20.13
CA PHE A 14 10.67 15.71 -20.73
C PHE A 14 10.00 16.07 -22.06
N LYS A 15 9.26 17.18 -22.12
CA LYS A 15 8.57 17.65 -23.34
C LYS A 15 9.54 18.00 -24.48
N ARG A 16 10.75 18.46 -24.17
CA ARG A 16 11.78 18.74 -25.19
C ARG A 16 12.33 17.46 -25.82
N LEU A 17 12.47 16.40 -25.02
CA LEU A 17 13.06 15.14 -25.46
C LEU A 17 12.04 14.23 -26.16
N TYR A 18 10.78 14.28 -25.75
CA TYR A 18 9.73 13.38 -26.23
C TYR A 18 8.43 14.14 -26.54
N PRO A 19 8.41 14.99 -27.58
CA PRO A 19 7.26 15.87 -27.88
C PRO A 19 5.98 15.11 -28.25
N ASP A 20 6.11 13.91 -28.83
CA ASP A 20 4.99 13.11 -29.34
C ASP A 20 4.64 11.91 -28.46
N VAL A 21 5.32 11.76 -27.31
CA VAL A 21 5.04 10.71 -26.34
C VAL A 21 4.13 11.28 -25.26
N PRO A 22 2.87 10.83 -25.11
CA PRO A 22 2.05 11.22 -23.98
C PRO A 22 2.75 10.78 -22.70
N ALA A 23 3.00 11.73 -21.78
CA ALA A 23 3.72 11.48 -20.53
C ALA A 23 3.10 10.36 -19.67
N ILE A 24 1.82 10.04 -19.91
CA ILE A 24 1.08 8.93 -19.30
C ILE A 24 0.26 8.26 -20.39
N ASP A 25 0.53 6.98 -20.68
CA ASP A 25 -0.31 6.16 -21.55
C ASP A 25 -1.48 5.56 -20.76
N LEU A 26 -2.66 6.18 -20.90
CA LEU A 26 -3.89 5.76 -20.22
C LEU A 26 -4.40 4.37 -20.67
N ARG A 27 -3.95 3.84 -21.83
CA ARG A 27 -4.33 2.49 -22.29
C ARG A 27 -3.64 1.40 -21.49
N LEU A 28 -2.45 1.68 -20.97
CA LEU A 28 -1.74 0.77 -20.06
C LEU A 28 -2.44 0.68 -18.69
N LEU A 29 -3.13 1.74 -18.28
CA LEU A 29 -3.98 1.73 -17.07
C LEU A 29 -5.24 0.87 -17.29
N ARG A 30 -5.89 0.98 -18.45
CA ARG A 30 -7.12 0.23 -18.78
C ARG A 30 -6.93 -1.26 -19.03
N ARG A 31 -5.73 -1.71 -19.42
CA ARG A 31 -5.49 -3.14 -19.70
C ARG A 31 -5.40 -3.98 -18.42
N ALA A 32 -5.27 -3.35 -17.26
CA ALA A 32 -5.23 -4.02 -15.97
C ALA A 32 -6.59 -4.57 -15.50
N ASP A 33 -7.70 -4.12 -16.10
CA ASP A 33 -9.07 -4.47 -15.66
C ASP A 33 -9.62 -5.77 -16.29
N SER A 34 -8.86 -6.42 -17.18
CA SER A 34 -9.36 -7.56 -17.97
C SER A 34 -8.37 -8.72 -17.99
N ALA A 35 -8.01 -9.21 -16.81
CA ALA A 35 -7.48 -10.56 -16.66
C ALA A 35 -7.91 -11.09 -15.29
N ALA A 36 -9.12 -11.65 -15.24
CA ALA A 36 -9.45 -12.66 -14.26
C ALA A 36 -8.44 -13.80 -14.44
N SER A 37 -7.45 -13.84 -13.57
CA SER A 37 -6.47 -14.90 -13.51
C SER A 37 -6.16 -15.11 -12.05
N THR A 38 -6.63 -16.23 -11.52
CA THR A 38 -6.15 -16.84 -10.27
C THR A 38 -4.63 -16.97 -10.35
N VAL A 39 -3.90 -15.98 -9.88
CA VAL A 39 -2.45 -15.88 -10.03
C VAL A 39 -1.92 -15.31 -8.72
N GLY A 40 -1.14 -16.10 -7.99
CA GLY A 40 -0.40 -15.65 -6.82
C GLY A 40 0.39 -14.37 -7.14
N LEU A 41 0.61 -13.55 -6.11
CA LEU A 41 1.29 -12.26 -6.29
C LEU A 41 2.64 -12.47 -7.00
N LYS A 42 2.87 -11.73 -8.10
CA LYS A 42 4.15 -11.77 -8.82
C LYS A 42 5.26 -11.23 -7.92
N SER A 43 6.51 -11.59 -8.21
CA SER A 43 7.68 -11.01 -7.53
C SER A 43 7.65 -9.48 -7.64
N GLY A 44 7.65 -8.80 -6.50
CA GLY A 44 7.52 -7.34 -6.39
C GLY A 44 6.10 -6.80 -6.16
N GLU A 45 5.06 -7.64 -6.19
CA GLU A 45 3.71 -7.23 -5.81
C GLU A 45 3.52 -7.29 -4.29
N ARG A 46 3.08 -6.18 -3.71
CA ARG A 46 2.90 -6.00 -2.26
C ARG A 46 1.43 -5.77 -1.95
N LEU A 47 1.00 -6.13 -0.75
CA LEU A 47 -0.31 -5.76 -0.25
C LEU A 47 -0.21 -4.49 0.58
N LEU A 48 -1.15 -3.57 0.40
CA LEU A 48 -1.34 -2.43 1.30
C LEU A 48 -2.49 -2.78 2.23
N PHE A 49 -2.25 -2.67 3.53
CA PHE A 49 -3.26 -2.92 4.55
C PHE A 49 -3.50 -1.66 5.37
N PHE A 50 -4.73 -1.17 5.33
CA PHE A 50 -5.16 -0.02 6.10
C PHE A 50 -5.90 -0.48 7.35
N THR A 51 -5.43 -0.02 8.50
CA THR A 51 -5.90 -0.41 9.83
C THR A 51 -6.07 0.82 10.72
N ALA A 52 -6.81 0.70 11.81
CA ALA A 52 -6.83 1.69 12.90
C ALA A 52 -6.20 1.08 14.17
N LEU A 53 -5.75 1.93 15.10
CA LEU A 53 -5.14 1.49 16.37
C LEU A 53 -6.09 0.62 17.20
N ALA A 54 -7.37 0.99 17.26
CA ALA A 54 -8.43 0.28 17.97
C ALA A 54 -9.46 -0.28 16.97
N CYS A 55 -9.14 -1.43 16.37
CA CYS A 55 -10.00 -2.09 15.40
C CYS A 55 -9.94 -3.62 15.56
N GLU A 56 -10.95 -4.20 16.21
CA GLU A 56 -11.03 -5.66 16.41
C GLU A 56 -11.08 -6.44 15.07
N PRO A 57 -11.92 -6.05 14.08
CA PRO A 57 -11.93 -6.76 12.79
C PRO A 57 -10.59 -6.72 12.06
N CYS A 58 -9.79 -5.67 12.29
CA CYS A 58 -8.46 -5.52 11.68
C CYS A 58 -7.47 -6.57 12.19
N GLN A 59 -7.60 -7.02 13.44
CA GLN A 59 -6.69 -8.00 14.03
C GLN A 59 -6.78 -9.34 13.31
N GLN A 60 -8.00 -9.77 12.97
CA GLN A 60 -8.21 -11.01 12.23
C GLN A 60 -7.65 -10.95 10.81
N VAL A 61 -7.80 -9.81 10.13
CA VAL A 61 -7.22 -9.59 8.79
C VAL A 61 -5.69 -9.57 8.87
N LEU A 62 -5.13 -8.84 9.83
CA LEU A 62 -3.69 -8.75 10.05
C LEU A 62 -3.06 -10.13 10.28
N GLY A 63 -3.65 -10.97 11.14
CA GLY A 63 -3.14 -12.31 11.41
C GLY A 63 -3.06 -13.18 10.15
N ARG A 64 -4.08 -13.09 9.27
CA ARG A 64 -4.07 -13.80 7.98
C ARG A 64 -3.00 -13.27 7.03
N LEU A 65 -2.81 -11.95 6.97
CA LEU A 65 -1.78 -11.35 6.12
C LEU A 65 -0.36 -11.69 6.61
N LEU A 66 -0.13 -11.70 7.93
CA LEU A 66 1.15 -12.11 8.51
C LEU A 66 1.43 -13.59 8.25
N LYS A 67 0.41 -14.46 8.34
CA LYS A 67 0.55 -15.87 7.96
C LYS A 67 0.96 -16.01 6.49
N ARG A 68 0.37 -15.22 5.60
CA ARG A 68 0.73 -15.20 4.17
C ARG A 68 2.16 -14.73 3.91
N ILE A 69 2.69 -13.83 4.74
CA ILE A 69 4.10 -13.41 4.72
C ILE A 69 5.01 -14.56 5.17
N ASP A 70 4.67 -15.25 6.25
CA ASP A 70 5.42 -16.39 6.79
C ASP A 70 5.47 -17.56 5.80
N GLU A 71 4.35 -17.86 5.15
CA GLU A 71 4.23 -18.86 4.08
C GLU A 71 4.86 -18.39 2.74
N GLN A 72 5.40 -17.17 2.69
CA GLN A 72 5.99 -16.55 1.50
C GLN A 72 5.04 -16.50 0.28
N SER A 73 3.72 -16.53 0.53
CA SER A 73 2.68 -16.47 -0.50
C SER A 73 2.49 -15.05 -1.08
N ILE A 74 3.05 -14.04 -0.40
CA ILE A 74 3.10 -12.65 -0.85
C ILE A 74 4.50 -12.07 -0.61
N SER A 75 4.95 -11.18 -1.49
CA SER A 75 6.32 -10.66 -1.43
C SER A 75 6.54 -9.58 -0.36
N GLY A 76 5.46 -8.96 0.13
CA GLY A 76 5.51 -8.03 1.23
C GLY A 76 4.17 -7.37 1.55
N LEU A 77 4.14 -6.70 2.69
CA LEU A 77 2.96 -6.08 3.27
C LEU A 77 3.31 -4.67 3.77
N ASP A 78 2.61 -3.66 3.27
CA ASP A 78 2.74 -2.28 3.73
C ASP A 78 1.52 -1.91 4.57
N ILE A 79 1.72 -1.74 5.87
CA ILE A 79 0.66 -1.44 6.82
C ILE A 79 0.59 0.08 7.00
N TYR A 80 -0.60 0.63 6.83
CA TYR A 80 -0.91 2.04 7.04
C TYR A 80 -1.92 2.17 8.18
N VAL A 81 -1.52 2.87 9.24
CA VAL A 81 -2.39 3.14 10.38
C VAL A 81 -3.09 4.48 10.16
N VAL A 82 -4.42 4.45 10.09
CA VAL A 82 -5.26 5.64 9.93
C VAL A 82 -5.45 6.36 11.26
N ASP A 83 -5.77 7.65 11.19
CA ASP A 83 -6.14 8.50 12.33
C ASP A 83 -5.12 8.53 13.48
N THR A 84 -3.84 8.34 13.16
CA THR A 84 -2.75 8.44 14.13
C THR A 84 -2.43 9.90 14.46
N PRO A 85 -2.00 10.21 15.71
CA PRO A 85 -1.41 11.51 16.03
C PRO A 85 -0.24 11.85 15.10
N THR A 86 0.03 13.14 14.89
CA THR A 86 1.15 13.58 14.05
C THR A 86 2.47 13.60 14.81
N GLY A 87 3.58 13.31 14.12
CA GLY A 87 4.94 13.39 14.69
C GLY A 87 5.24 12.27 15.67
N ARG A 88 6.14 12.52 16.63
CA ARG A 88 6.72 11.48 17.50
C ARG A 88 5.69 10.67 18.30
N ALA A 89 4.64 11.33 18.80
CA ALA A 89 3.58 10.66 19.53
C ALA A 89 2.81 9.66 18.64
N GLY A 90 2.66 9.98 17.35
CA GLY A 90 2.15 9.06 16.34
C GLY A 90 3.08 7.87 16.14
N ASP A 91 4.36 8.14 15.90
CA ASP A 91 5.37 7.09 15.67
C ASP A 91 5.42 6.09 16.85
N GLU A 92 5.36 6.61 18.08
CA GLU A 92 5.30 5.81 19.30
C GLU A 92 4.01 4.99 19.40
N SER A 93 2.86 5.61 19.09
CA SER A 93 1.57 4.90 19.08
C SER A 93 1.55 3.74 18.08
N VAL A 94 2.07 3.94 16.87
CA VAL A 94 2.19 2.88 15.85
C VAL A 94 3.15 1.79 16.30
N ARG A 95 4.28 2.15 16.91
CA ARG A 95 5.26 1.18 17.43
C ARG A 95 4.67 0.32 18.54
N THR A 96 4.00 0.93 19.51
CA THR A 96 3.35 0.23 20.63
C THR A 96 2.23 -0.67 20.12
N TRP A 97 1.41 -0.19 19.17
CA TRP A 97 0.38 -1.00 18.53
C TRP A 97 0.99 -2.20 17.80
N ALA A 98 2.06 -2.03 17.02
CA ALA A 98 2.70 -3.12 16.30
C ALA A 98 3.26 -4.21 17.23
N GLN A 99 3.82 -3.80 18.38
CA GLN A 99 4.26 -4.73 19.42
C GLN A 99 3.08 -5.50 20.03
N ALA A 100 1.98 -4.81 20.34
CA ALA A 100 0.78 -5.43 20.88
C ALA A 100 0.12 -6.42 19.90
N GLN A 101 0.23 -6.16 18.58
CA GLN A 101 -0.21 -7.07 17.53
C GLN A 101 0.79 -8.20 17.20
N ALA A 102 1.90 -8.29 17.96
CA ALA A 102 2.97 -9.26 17.75
C ALA A 102 3.54 -9.28 16.31
N ILE A 103 3.61 -8.11 15.66
CA ILE A 103 4.22 -8.00 14.33
C ILE A 103 5.72 -8.34 14.44
N PRO A 104 6.24 -9.31 13.67
CA PRO A 104 7.62 -9.75 13.81
C PRO A 104 8.63 -8.63 13.50
N ALA A 105 9.49 -8.30 14.48
CA ALA A 105 10.51 -7.27 14.30
C ALA A 105 11.47 -7.59 13.14
N ALA A 106 11.78 -8.87 12.92
CA ALA A 106 12.62 -9.31 11.80
C ALA A 106 11.99 -9.00 10.44
N ALA A 107 10.67 -9.17 10.29
CA ALA A 107 9.95 -8.86 9.05
C ALA A 107 9.91 -7.34 8.78
N VAL A 108 9.86 -6.53 9.84
CA VAL A 108 9.97 -5.07 9.72
C VAL A 108 11.40 -4.64 9.34
N GLN A 109 12.41 -5.21 9.99
CA GLN A 109 13.83 -4.92 9.72
C GLN A 109 14.24 -5.31 8.29
N SER A 110 13.73 -6.43 7.78
CA SER A 110 13.96 -6.88 6.41
C SER A 110 13.09 -6.16 5.38
N ARG A 111 12.18 -5.27 5.80
CA ARG A 111 11.17 -4.56 4.98
C ARG A 111 10.17 -5.48 4.27
N GLN A 112 10.07 -6.74 4.68
CA GLN A 112 9.00 -7.62 4.24
C GLN A 112 7.64 -7.08 4.73
N VAL A 113 7.61 -6.51 5.94
CA VAL A 113 6.52 -5.70 6.46
C VAL A 113 6.99 -4.25 6.62
N THR A 114 6.17 -3.27 6.25
CA THR A 114 6.41 -1.85 6.61
C THR A 114 5.27 -1.32 7.47
N LEU A 115 5.60 -0.36 8.35
CA LEU A 115 4.65 0.31 9.23
C LEU A 115 4.66 1.79 8.90
N ASN A 116 3.51 2.34 8.53
CA ASN A 116 3.37 3.69 8.01
C ASN A 116 2.19 4.40 8.66
N HIS A 117 2.26 5.72 8.68
CA HIS A 117 1.10 6.58 8.90
C HIS A 117 0.31 6.70 7.59
N ASP A 118 -1.01 6.56 7.65
CA ASP A 118 -1.85 6.68 6.45
C ASP A 118 -1.71 8.06 5.78
N ASN A 119 -1.70 9.14 6.57
CA ASN A 119 -1.59 10.52 6.06
C ASN A 119 -2.56 10.82 4.90
N GLY A 120 -3.78 10.27 4.96
CA GLY A 120 -4.82 10.44 3.93
C GLY A 120 -4.57 9.62 2.66
N LEU A 121 -3.74 8.57 2.71
CA LEU A 121 -3.54 7.67 1.57
C LEU A 121 -4.82 6.88 1.27
N LEU A 122 -5.48 6.32 2.28
CA LEU A 122 -6.73 5.56 2.12
C LEU A 122 -7.79 6.40 1.42
N ALA A 123 -8.04 7.61 1.90
CA ALA A 123 -9.05 8.51 1.32
C ALA A 123 -8.74 8.90 -0.14
N ARG A 124 -7.46 8.95 -0.53
CA ARG A 124 -7.06 9.23 -1.92
C ARG A 124 -7.22 8.03 -2.85
N LEU A 125 -6.95 6.82 -2.35
CA LEU A 125 -7.04 5.59 -3.15
C LEU A 125 -8.46 5.02 -3.20
N ALA A 126 -9.21 5.17 -2.11
CA ALA A 126 -10.56 4.66 -1.95
C ALA A 126 -11.36 5.58 -0.99
N PRO A 127 -11.96 6.68 -1.50
CA PRO A 127 -12.58 7.74 -0.69
C PRO A 127 -13.64 7.30 0.33
N GLU A 128 -14.36 6.20 0.05
CA GLU A 128 -15.42 5.68 0.91
C GLU A 128 -14.98 4.49 1.76
N ALA A 129 -13.74 4.02 1.61
CA ALA A 129 -13.24 2.86 2.32
C ALA A 129 -12.96 3.16 3.80
N LYS A 130 -13.15 2.14 4.63
CA LYS A 130 -12.84 2.16 6.07
C LYS A 130 -11.99 0.94 6.42
N PRO A 131 -11.12 1.04 7.44
CA PRO A 131 -10.42 -0.13 7.97
C PRO A 131 -11.38 -1.22 8.47
N PRO A 132 -11.01 -2.51 8.33
CA PRO A 132 -9.84 -3.01 7.61
C PRO A 132 -10.03 -2.92 6.08
N TYR A 133 -9.01 -2.44 5.37
CA TYR A 133 -9.04 -2.37 3.91
C TYR A 133 -7.72 -2.87 3.30
N VAL A 134 -7.80 -3.65 2.22
CA VAL A 134 -6.62 -4.25 1.57
C VAL A 134 -6.62 -3.90 0.09
N LEU A 135 -5.48 -3.43 -0.41
CA LEU A 135 -5.23 -3.19 -1.83
C LEU A 135 -4.03 -4.03 -2.28
N ARG A 136 -4.02 -4.47 -3.54
CA ARG A 136 -2.81 -4.97 -4.18
C ARG A 136 -2.08 -3.83 -4.84
N GLN A 137 -0.78 -3.73 -4.60
CA GLN A 137 0.13 -2.87 -5.35
C GLN A 137 0.94 -3.73 -6.31
N SER A 138 0.76 -3.48 -7.60
CA SER A 138 1.59 -4.02 -8.66
C SER A 138 2.57 -2.93 -9.12
N PRO A 139 3.69 -3.29 -9.80
CA PRO A 139 4.64 -2.30 -10.33
C PRO A 139 4.01 -1.22 -11.24
N GLY A 140 2.82 -1.47 -11.81
CA GLY A 140 2.07 -0.53 -12.64
C GLY A 140 0.96 0.28 -11.94
N GLY A 141 0.80 0.18 -10.62
CA GLY A 141 -0.25 0.88 -9.86
C GLY A 141 -0.95 0.02 -8.81
N HIS A 142 -2.07 0.50 -8.28
CA HIS A 142 -2.84 -0.19 -7.23
C HIS A 142 -4.16 -0.73 -7.79
N SER A 143 -4.56 -1.92 -7.36
CA SER A 143 -5.88 -2.51 -7.65
C SER A 143 -6.57 -2.92 -6.35
N VAL A 144 -7.86 -2.62 -6.22
CA VAL A 144 -8.69 -3.08 -5.10
C VAL A 144 -8.84 -4.59 -5.19
N LEU A 145 -8.52 -5.31 -4.11
CA LEU A 145 -8.77 -6.75 -4.05
C LEU A 145 -10.14 -7.01 -3.43
N PRO A 146 -10.99 -7.83 -4.07
CA PRO A 146 -12.17 -8.39 -3.43
C PRO A 146 -11.77 -9.12 -2.13
N TRP A 147 -12.60 -9.03 -1.08
CA TRP A 147 -12.31 -9.64 0.24
C TRP A 147 -12.04 -11.15 0.13
N SER A 148 -12.70 -11.84 -0.81
CA SER A 148 -12.53 -13.26 -1.11
C SER A 148 -11.16 -13.65 -1.70
N GLU A 149 -10.42 -12.70 -2.26
CA GLU A 149 -9.08 -12.90 -2.84
C GLU A 149 -7.96 -12.42 -1.91
N SER A 150 -8.30 -11.51 -0.99
CA SER A 150 -7.37 -11.01 0.03
C SER A 150 -7.11 -12.05 1.15
N VAL A 151 -8.08 -12.95 1.35
CA VAL A 151 -8.18 -13.82 2.54
C VAL A 151 -7.96 -15.31 2.21
N ARG A 152 -7.80 -15.67 0.93
CA ARG A 152 -7.50 -17.03 0.50
C ARG A 152 -6.01 -17.36 0.55
#